data_AF-A0A5K3F5W5-F1
#
_entry.id   AF-A0A5K3F5W5-F1
#
_cell.length_a   1.000
_cell.length_b   1.000
_cell.length_c   1.000
_cell.angle_alpha   90.00
_cell.angle_beta   90.00
_cell.angle_gamma   90.00
#
_symmetry.space_group_name_H-M   'P 1'
#
loop_
_entity.id
_entity.type
_entity.pdbx_description
1 polymer ?
#
loop_
_entity_poly.entity_id
_entity_poly.type
_entity_poly.pdbx_seq_one_letter_code
_entity_poly.pdbx_strand_id
1 'polypeptide(L)'
;MPAEKVGGIPFGWQEITRILGWMPALQEVCVAYNELGDLPDPETQLGSRLTALLRKLTEVDLTGTGQTCFKRILDVLGPSASLTSLVLNANRIHEMRIPENEIVLPALTQLTLRDNLINDWGSINALARLPSLENLIISQNPILSSTTPETARQELIARVPKVQMLNRQEVERDERRGAELDFLKRYGKAWAIAEKSGEESKAAFEKQFPSFKLLCDKHGAPESGETKSVIRALKEGLLELTMFCEPVPVSGPNEIVKRIPARMTVNHLRTLARRLFRIPMTATIDLFTSGARPGVDEIEIPLDSDTRELGFFGIINGDRLIARWSGE
;
A
#
# COMPACT_ATOMS: atom_id res chain seq x y z
N MET A 1 -0.66 -2.89 -35.79
CA MET A 1 -0.29 -1.95 -36.87
C MET A 1 -1.56 -1.26 -37.31
N PRO A 2 -1.77 0.04 -37.06
CA PRO A 2 -2.87 0.75 -37.70
C PRO A 2 -2.54 0.86 -39.20
N ALA A 3 -3.56 0.71 -40.04
CA ALA A 3 -3.42 0.88 -41.48
C ALA A 3 -2.99 2.32 -41.79
N GLU A 4 -1.85 2.48 -42.47
CA GLU A 4 -1.47 3.75 -43.08
C GLU A 4 -2.60 4.17 -44.03
N LYS A 5 -3.36 5.20 -43.65
CA LYS A 5 -4.24 5.90 -44.59
C LYS A 5 -3.36 6.65 -45.58
N VAL A 6 -2.99 5.98 -46.66
CA VAL A 6 -2.34 6.56 -47.83
C VAL A 6 -3.21 7.71 -48.34
N GLY A 7 -2.73 8.95 -48.17
CA GLY A 7 -3.34 10.16 -48.74
C GLY A 7 -4.11 11.08 -47.79
N GLY A 8 -4.17 10.80 -46.48
CA GLY A 8 -4.65 11.78 -45.50
C GLY A 8 -3.56 12.79 -45.13
N ILE A 9 -3.90 14.08 -45.00
CA ILE A 9 -3.00 15.03 -44.30
C ILE A 9 -2.78 14.45 -42.89
N PRO A 10 -1.53 14.30 -42.42
CA PRO A 10 -1.27 13.84 -41.06
C PRO A 10 -1.93 14.82 -40.09
N PHE A 11 -2.98 14.37 -39.41
CA PHE A 11 -3.70 15.17 -38.43
C PHE A 11 -2.86 15.19 -37.15
N GLY A 12 -2.21 16.33 -36.88
CA GLY A 12 -1.27 16.46 -35.77
C GLY A 12 -1.58 17.63 -34.85
N TRP A 13 -0.64 17.93 -33.97
CA TRP A 13 -0.74 19.08 -33.05
C TRP A 13 -0.88 20.42 -33.78
N GLN A 14 -0.41 20.54 -35.03
CA GLN A 14 -0.55 21.74 -35.83
C GLN A 14 -2.01 22.02 -36.21
N GLU A 15 -2.72 21.00 -36.68
CA GLU A 15 -4.15 21.08 -37.00
C GLU A 15 -4.97 21.34 -35.75
N ILE A 16 -4.70 20.63 -34.65
CA ILE A 16 -5.35 20.87 -33.34
C ILE A 16 -5.17 22.32 -32.89
N THR A 17 -3.93 22.84 -32.95
CA THR A 17 -3.64 24.23 -32.56
C THR A 17 -4.41 25.25 -33.43
N ARG A 18 -4.58 24.96 -34.73
CA ARG A 18 -5.37 25.81 -35.64
C ARG A 18 -6.86 25.77 -35.28
N ILE A 19 -7.43 24.59 -35.06
CA ILE A 19 -8.84 24.40 -34.70
C ILE A 19 -9.15 25.10 -33.37
N LEU A 20 -8.33 24.89 -32.33
CA LEU A 20 -8.47 25.56 -31.04
C LEU A 20 -8.38 27.09 -31.17
N GLY A 21 -7.57 27.58 -32.11
CA GLY A 21 -7.47 29.01 -32.41
C GLY A 21 -8.75 29.62 -33.00
N TRP A 22 -9.65 28.82 -33.58
CA TRP A 22 -10.95 29.28 -34.09
C TRP A 22 -12.06 29.25 -33.05
N MET A 23 -11.82 28.68 -31.87
CA MET A 23 -12.82 28.45 -30.84
C MET A 23 -12.42 29.13 -29.52
N PRO A 24 -12.47 30.48 -29.44
CA PRO A 24 -11.96 31.22 -28.29
C PRO A 24 -12.77 31.03 -27.00
N ALA A 25 -14.01 30.53 -27.10
CA ALA A 25 -14.90 30.24 -25.98
C ALA A 25 -14.93 28.75 -25.59
N LEU A 26 -14.08 27.92 -26.20
CA LEU A 26 -14.01 26.49 -25.91
C LEU A 26 -13.61 26.27 -24.44
N GLN A 27 -14.31 25.36 -23.76
CA GLN A 27 -14.01 24.96 -22.38
C GLN A 27 -13.41 23.56 -22.31
N GLU A 28 -13.84 22.67 -23.21
CA GLU A 28 -13.49 21.26 -23.18
C GLU A 28 -12.92 20.86 -24.53
N VAL A 29 -11.83 20.11 -24.52
CA VAL A 29 -11.27 19.51 -25.73
C VAL A 29 -11.12 18.00 -25.55
N CYS A 30 -11.63 17.24 -26.52
CA CYS A 30 -11.35 15.82 -26.64
C CYS A 30 -10.66 15.55 -27.96
N VAL A 31 -9.43 15.04 -27.88
CA VAL A 31 -8.63 14.60 -29.04
C VAL A 31 -8.33 13.10 -28.96
N ALA A 32 -9.22 12.35 -28.31
CA ALA A 32 -9.02 10.94 -28.00
C ALA A 32 -8.77 10.09 -29.26
N TYR A 33 -7.91 9.08 -29.12
CA TYR A 33 -7.56 8.08 -30.14
C TYR A 33 -6.98 8.66 -31.44
N ASN A 34 -6.31 9.81 -31.34
CA ASN A 34 -5.46 10.34 -32.41
C ASN A 34 -4.00 10.13 -31.99
N GLU A 35 -3.20 9.37 -32.74
CA GLU A 35 -1.77 9.12 -32.43
C GLU A 35 -0.90 10.37 -32.63
N LEU A 36 -1.10 11.38 -31.78
CA LEU A 36 -0.45 12.69 -31.85
C LEU A 36 0.98 12.68 -31.28
N GLY A 37 1.28 11.71 -30.42
CA GLY A 37 2.51 11.67 -29.62
C GLY A 37 2.49 12.67 -28.46
N ASP A 38 3.64 12.84 -27.80
CA ASP A 38 3.79 13.80 -26.70
C ASP A 38 3.38 15.22 -27.12
N LEU A 39 2.84 15.98 -26.16
CA LEU A 39 2.54 17.38 -26.36
C LEU A 39 3.81 18.14 -26.85
N PRO A 40 3.66 19.09 -27.81
CA PRO A 40 4.77 19.90 -28.31
C PRO A 40 5.46 20.70 -27.20
N ASP A 41 6.76 20.90 -27.34
CA ASP A 41 7.56 21.67 -26.39
C ASP A 41 7.07 23.13 -26.28
N PRO A 42 6.70 23.64 -25.09
CA PRO A 42 6.28 25.03 -24.90
C PRO A 42 7.28 26.07 -25.41
N GLU A 43 8.57 25.76 -25.52
CA GLU A 43 9.58 26.68 -26.05
C GLU A 43 9.52 26.83 -27.58
N THR A 44 8.87 25.90 -28.28
CA THR A 44 8.66 25.98 -29.72
C THR A 44 7.52 26.94 -30.07
N GLN A 45 7.52 27.47 -31.30
CA GLN A 45 6.43 28.34 -31.76
C GLN A 45 5.06 27.66 -31.72
N LEU A 46 5.01 26.37 -32.07
CA LEU A 46 3.77 25.60 -32.05
C LEU A 46 3.34 25.27 -30.61
N GLY A 47 4.28 24.82 -29.76
CA GLY A 47 3.98 24.48 -28.38
C GLY A 47 3.60 25.67 -27.51
N SER A 48 4.25 26.83 -27.65
CA SER A 48 3.86 28.06 -26.96
C SER A 48 2.42 28.48 -27.29
N ARG A 49 2.05 28.44 -28.58
CA ARG A 49 0.69 28.75 -29.03
C ARG A 49 -0.33 27.74 -28.50
N LEU A 50 -0.04 26.44 -28.60
CA LEU A 50 -0.92 25.39 -28.09
C LEU A 50 -1.09 25.49 -26.57
N THR A 51 0.00 25.73 -25.84
CA THR A 51 0.02 25.92 -24.39
C THR A 51 -0.91 27.05 -23.96
N ALA A 52 -0.83 28.20 -24.64
CA ALA A 52 -1.71 29.33 -24.36
C ALA A 52 -3.20 29.05 -24.61
N LEU A 53 -3.51 28.13 -25.52
CA LEU A 53 -4.90 27.70 -25.81
C LEU A 53 -5.38 26.67 -24.79
N LEU A 54 -4.59 25.63 -24.52
CA LEU A 54 -4.96 24.55 -23.59
C LEU A 54 -5.11 25.04 -22.15
N ARG A 55 -4.31 26.01 -21.71
CA ARG A 55 -4.40 26.59 -20.36
C ARG A 55 -5.68 27.40 -20.10
N LYS A 56 -6.53 27.63 -21.10
CA LYS A 56 -7.85 28.27 -20.95
C LYS A 56 -8.97 27.25 -20.72
N LEU A 57 -8.70 25.98 -20.98
CA LEU A 57 -9.68 24.91 -20.92
C LEU A 57 -9.91 24.46 -19.48
N THR A 58 -11.09 23.92 -19.23
CA THR A 58 -11.50 23.26 -17.98
C THR A 58 -11.33 21.75 -18.07
N GLU A 59 -11.47 21.19 -19.28
CA GLU A 59 -11.26 19.75 -19.53
C GLU A 59 -10.37 19.52 -20.74
N VAL A 60 -9.39 18.63 -20.57
CA VAL A 60 -8.53 18.16 -21.65
C VAL A 60 -8.50 16.64 -21.64
N ASP A 61 -9.00 16.04 -22.71
CA ASP A 61 -8.95 14.61 -22.94
C ASP A 61 -7.95 14.24 -24.05
N LEU A 62 -6.87 13.61 -23.59
CA LEU A 62 -5.74 13.09 -24.36
C LEU A 62 -5.73 11.55 -24.39
N THR A 63 -6.88 10.91 -24.21
CA THR A 63 -7.00 9.44 -24.22
C THR A 63 -6.42 8.86 -25.50
N GLY A 64 -5.53 7.87 -25.41
CA GLY A 64 -5.02 7.19 -26.60
C GLY A 64 -4.24 8.10 -27.56
N THR A 65 -3.64 9.19 -27.07
CA THR A 65 -2.88 10.11 -27.92
C THR A 65 -1.41 9.75 -28.09
N GLY A 66 -0.92 8.78 -27.32
CA GLY A 66 0.46 8.34 -27.35
C GLY A 66 1.40 9.18 -26.47
N GLN A 67 0.88 9.83 -25.42
CA GLN A 67 1.72 10.50 -24.42
C GLN A 67 2.65 9.48 -23.75
N THR A 68 3.91 9.83 -23.59
CA THR A 68 4.92 9.05 -22.87
C THR A 68 5.50 9.83 -21.69
N CYS A 69 5.52 11.17 -21.77
CA CYS A 69 6.23 12.04 -20.84
C CYS A 69 5.28 12.92 -20.02
N PHE A 70 5.03 12.54 -18.77
CA PHE A 70 4.20 13.36 -17.87
C PHE A 70 4.80 14.74 -17.58
N LYS A 71 6.14 14.86 -17.54
CA LYS A 71 6.80 16.16 -17.39
C LYS A 71 6.39 17.13 -18.51
N ARG A 72 6.35 16.66 -19.75
CA ARG A 72 5.92 17.50 -20.88
C ARG A 72 4.48 17.98 -20.71
N ILE A 73 3.59 17.12 -20.22
CA ILE A 73 2.21 17.49 -19.88
C ILE A 73 2.20 18.58 -18.80
N LEU A 74 3.04 18.49 -17.77
CA LEU A 74 3.17 19.52 -16.74
C LEU A 74 3.76 20.83 -17.27
N ASP A 75 4.75 20.80 -18.16
CA ASP A 75 5.32 22.02 -18.75
C ASP A 75 4.22 22.80 -19.52
N VAL A 76 3.31 22.08 -20.18
CA VAL A 76 2.19 22.64 -20.94
C VAL A 76 1.02 23.05 -20.03
N LEU A 77 0.52 22.14 -19.20
CA LEU A 77 -0.73 22.32 -18.45
C LEU A 77 -0.53 22.73 -16.98
N GLY A 78 0.68 22.56 -16.43
CA GLY A 78 0.99 22.77 -15.01
C GLY A 78 0.51 24.10 -14.45
N PRO A 79 0.80 25.24 -15.09
CA PRO A 79 0.31 26.55 -14.63
C PRO A 79 -1.19 26.81 -14.84
N SER A 80 -1.95 25.88 -15.41
CA SER A 80 -3.37 26.08 -15.70
C SER A 80 -4.18 26.21 -14.40
N ALA A 81 -4.79 27.38 -14.21
CA ALA A 81 -5.67 27.67 -13.08
C ALA A 81 -7.14 27.27 -13.35
N SER A 82 -7.51 26.97 -14.60
CA SER A 82 -8.87 26.61 -14.98
C SER A 82 -9.10 25.11 -15.15
N LEU A 83 -8.03 24.32 -15.34
CA LEU A 83 -8.16 22.90 -15.65
C LEU A 83 -8.66 22.10 -14.45
N THR A 84 -9.87 21.57 -14.54
CA THR A 84 -10.52 20.76 -13.51
C THR A 84 -10.46 19.26 -13.81
N SER A 85 -10.41 18.88 -15.09
CA SER A 85 -10.43 17.49 -15.56
C SER A 85 -9.32 17.23 -16.57
N LEU A 86 -8.50 16.22 -16.31
CA LEU A 86 -7.43 15.76 -17.20
C LEU A 86 -7.54 14.27 -17.43
N VAL A 87 -7.82 13.89 -18.68
CA VAL A 87 -8.03 12.51 -19.10
C VAL A 87 -6.82 12.03 -19.91
N LEU A 88 -6.08 11.07 -19.36
CA LEU A 88 -4.83 10.53 -19.90
C LEU A 88 -4.90 9.02 -20.12
N ASN A 89 -6.09 8.47 -20.34
CA ASN A 89 -6.28 7.02 -20.46
C ASN A 89 -5.57 6.43 -21.70
N ALA A 90 -5.22 5.16 -21.68
CA ALA A 90 -4.66 4.44 -22.84
C ALA A 90 -3.41 5.11 -23.44
N ASN A 91 -2.53 5.64 -22.60
CA ASN A 91 -1.26 6.25 -23.01
C ASN A 91 -0.08 5.36 -22.56
N ARG A 92 1.15 5.85 -22.70
CA ARG A 92 2.39 5.11 -22.37
C ARG A 92 3.18 5.81 -21.26
N ILE A 93 2.47 6.48 -20.36
CA ILE A 93 3.07 7.19 -19.23
C ILE A 93 3.53 6.15 -18.22
N HIS A 94 4.84 6.16 -17.92
CA HIS A 94 5.48 5.21 -17.02
C HIS A 94 5.88 5.85 -15.69
N GLU A 95 6.05 7.18 -15.66
CA GLU A 95 6.51 7.90 -14.48
C GLU A 95 5.75 9.24 -14.31
N MET A 96 5.43 9.56 -13.06
CA MET A 96 4.77 10.79 -12.65
C MET A 96 5.71 11.57 -11.72
N ARG A 97 6.33 12.64 -12.20
CA ARG A 97 7.13 13.54 -11.39
C ARG A 97 6.47 14.91 -11.33
N ILE A 98 6.15 15.36 -10.13
CA ILE A 98 5.63 16.71 -9.85
C ILE A 98 6.70 17.47 -9.07
N PRO A 99 7.10 18.70 -9.44
CA PRO A 99 8.10 19.47 -8.69
C PRO A 99 7.69 19.70 -7.23
N GLU A 100 8.66 19.79 -6.32
CA GLU A 100 8.40 19.94 -4.87
C GLU A 100 7.97 21.35 -4.46
N ASN A 101 8.50 22.36 -5.15
CA ASN A 101 8.36 23.76 -4.75
C ASN A 101 7.37 24.54 -5.62
N GLU A 102 6.58 23.85 -6.45
CA GLU A 102 5.67 24.47 -7.41
C GLU A 102 4.26 23.93 -7.25
N ILE A 103 3.29 24.84 -7.17
CA ILE A 103 1.88 24.48 -7.25
C ILE A 103 1.54 24.29 -8.72
N VAL A 104 1.39 23.04 -9.13
CA VAL A 104 0.92 22.68 -10.47
C VAL A 104 -0.53 22.23 -10.40
N LEU A 105 -1.29 22.53 -11.45
CA LEU A 105 -2.68 22.12 -11.65
C LEU A 105 -3.56 22.42 -10.42
N PRO A 106 -3.58 23.67 -9.93
CA PRO A 106 -4.21 24.03 -8.66
C PRO A 106 -5.72 23.73 -8.60
N ALA A 107 -6.41 23.76 -9.74
CA ALA A 107 -7.85 23.50 -9.83
C ALA A 107 -8.20 22.06 -10.24
N LEU A 108 -7.21 21.19 -10.46
CA LEU A 108 -7.47 19.84 -10.98
C LEU A 108 -8.12 18.97 -9.92
N THR A 109 -9.36 18.57 -10.18
CA THR A 109 -10.17 17.72 -9.29
C THR A 109 -10.29 16.30 -9.81
N GLN A 110 -10.16 16.10 -11.13
CA GLN A 110 -10.27 14.79 -11.77
C GLN A 110 -9.03 14.47 -12.61
N LEU A 111 -8.43 13.30 -12.34
CA LEU A 111 -7.31 12.77 -13.11
C LEU A 111 -7.56 11.30 -13.44
N THR A 112 -7.52 10.96 -14.72
CA THR A 112 -7.66 9.57 -15.16
C THR A 112 -6.42 9.11 -15.92
N LEU A 113 -5.77 8.08 -15.40
CA LEU A 113 -4.54 7.46 -15.88
C LEU A 113 -4.76 5.98 -16.19
N ARG A 114 -5.99 5.57 -16.51
CA ARG A 114 -6.30 4.15 -16.79
C ARG A 114 -5.47 3.67 -17.97
N ASP A 115 -4.99 2.43 -17.90
CA ASP A 115 -4.28 1.78 -19.02
C ASP A 115 -3.05 2.60 -19.44
N ASN A 116 -2.13 2.74 -18.49
CA ASN A 116 -0.81 3.35 -18.66
C ASN A 116 0.26 2.37 -18.15
N LEU A 117 1.51 2.81 -18.10
CA LEU A 117 2.68 1.97 -17.78
C LEU A 117 3.26 2.29 -16.40
N ILE A 118 2.49 2.90 -15.49
CA ILE A 118 2.96 3.28 -14.16
C ILE A 118 3.27 2.02 -13.35
N ASN A 119 4.51 1.88 -12.92
CA ASN A 119 5.01 0.68 -12.25
C ASN A 119 5.70 0.94 -10.90
N ASP A 120 5.68 2.18 -10.40
CA ASP A 120 6.34 2.58 -9.17
C ASP A 120 5.43 3.39 -8.24
N TRP A 121 5.67 3.28 -6.92
CA TRP A 121 4.91 4.02 -5.91
C TRP A 121 5.35 5.48 -5.76
N GLY A 122 6.54 5.86 -6.25
CA GLY A 122 7.01 7.24 -6.24
C GLY A 122 6.13 8.15 -7.10
N SER A 123 5.72 7.64 -8.27
CA SER A 123 4.74 8.25 -9.15
C SER A 123 3.40 8.51 -8.46
N ILE A 124 2.93 7.56 -7.65
CA ILE A 124 1.70 7.71 -6.86
C ILE A 124 1.87 8.78 -5.79
N ASN A 125 3.00 8.76 -5.08
CA ASN A 125 3.30 9.75 -4.04
C ASN A 125 3.32 11.18 -4.61
N ALA A 126 3.79 11.36 -5.85
CA ALA A 126 3.80 12.67 -6.51
C ALA A 126 2.39 13.25 -6.65
N LEU A 127 1.36 12.42 -6.84
CA LEU A 127 -0.04 12.86 -6.97
C LEU A 127 -0.57 13.55 -5.71
N ALA A 128 -0.02 13.26 -4.52
CA ALA A 128 -0.40 13.91 -3.28
C ALA A 128 -0.10 15.42 -3.27
N ARG A 129 0.79 15.88 -4.18
CA ARG A 129 1.15 17.30 -4.35
C ARG A 129 0.09 18.09 -5.12
N LEU A 130 -0.84 17.42 -5.80
CA LEU A 130 -1.95 18.09 -6.48
C LEU A 130 -2.95 18.58 -5.42
N PRO A 131 -3.17 19.91 -5.31
CA PRO A 131 -3.81 20.47 -4.13
C PRO A 131 -5.30 20.16 -4.03
N SER A 132 -5.97 19.93 -5.17
CA SER A 132 -7.42 19.79 -5.26
C SER A 132 -7.86 18.43 -5.84
N LEU A 133 -6.94 17.46 -5.96
CA LEU A 133 -7.24 16.17 -6.58
C LEU A 133 -8.17 15.34 -5.69
N GLU A 134 -9.40 15.12 -6.17
CA GLU A 134 -10.44 14.39 -5.45
C GLU A 134 -10.82 13.07 -6.15
N ASN A 135 -10.74 13.02 -7.48
CA ASN A 135 -11.15 11.87 -8.27
C ASN A 135 -9.96 11.31 -9.05
N LEU A 136 -9.58 10.07 -8.75
CA LEU A 136 -8.45 9.39 -9.39
C LEU A 136 -8.91 8.07 -10.02
N ILE A 137 -8.63 7.88 -11.30
CA ILE A 137 -8.75 6.57 -11.96
C ILE A 137 -7.35 6.14 -12.39
N ILE A 138 -6.88 5.00 -11.92
CA ILE A 138 -5.53 4.46 -12.21
C ILE A 138 -5.54 2.95 -12.49
N SER A 139 -6.73 2.35 -12.65
CA SER A 139 -6.90 0.95 -13.03
C SER A 139 -6.08 0.57 -14.26
N GLN A 140 -5.70 -0.70 -14.41
CA GLN A 140 -4.92 -1.20 -15.55
C GLN A 140 -3.52 -0.54 -15.65
N ASN A 141 -2.84 -0.36 -14.52
CA ASN A 141 -1.42 0.01 -14.48
C ASN A 141 -0.60 -1.13 -13.82
N PRO A 142 0.63 -1.42 -14.27
CA PRO A 142 1.48 -2.48 -13.71
C PRO A 142 1.71 -2.40 -12.19
N ILE A 143 1.69 -1.20 -11.60
CA ILE A 143 1.84 -1.03 -10.15
C ILE A 143 0.79 -1.82 -9.35
N LEU A 144 -0.43 -1.94 -9.91
CA LEU A 144 -1.56 -2.62 -9.26
C LEU A 144 -1.51 -4.15 -9.38
N SER A 145 -0.69 -4.72 -10.27
CA SER A 145 -0.58 -6.17 -10.42
C SER A 145 0.37 -6.83 -9.43
N SER A 146 1.14 -6.04 -8.67
CA SER A 146 2.12 -6.53 -7.70
C SER A 146 1.51 -7.07 -6.39
N THR A 147 0.24 -6.78 -6.13
CA THR A 147 -0.46 -7.12 -4.89
C THR A 147 -1.94 -7.39 -5.15
N THR A 148 -2.70 -7.80 -4.13
CA THR A 148 -4.15 -8.00 -4.28
C THR A 148 -4.86 -6.67 -4.53
N PRO A 149 -5.99 -6.65 -5.27
CA PRO A 149 -6.73 -5.42 -5.55
C PRO A 149 -7.10 -4.62 -4.29
N GLU A 150 -7.45 -5.31 -3.20
CA GLU A 150 -7.80 -4.70 -1.92
C GLU A 150 -6.58 -4.03 -1.28
N THR A 151 -5.44 -4.71 -1.30
CA THR A 151 -4.18 -4.17 -0.75
C THR A 151 -3.69 -2.99 -1.57
N ALA A 152 -3.81 -3.04 -2.90
CA ALA A 152 -3.46 -1.94 -3.78
C ALA A 152 -4.35 -0.71 -3.52
N ARG A 153 -5.66 -0.93 -3.31
CA ARG A 153 -6.60 0.13 -2.97
C ARG A 153 -6.24 0.80 -1.64
N GLN A 154 -5.94 0.02 -0.60
CA GLN A 154 -5.48 0.56 0.68
C GLN A 154 -4.19 1.40 0.55
N GLU A 155 -3.19 0.92 -0.20
CA GLU A 155 -1.96 1.67 -0.47
C GLU A 155 -2.23 3.00 -1.18
N LEU A 156 -3.09 3.00 -2.21
CA LEU A 156 -3.47 4.22 -2.94
C LEU A 156 -4.16 5.24 -2.03
N ILE A 157 -5.09 4.79 -1.18
CA ILE A 157 -5.84 5.65 -0.26
C ILE A 157 -4.90 6.33 0.76
N ALA A 158 -3.95 5.58 1.31
CA ALA A 158 -2.99 6.11 2.28
C ALA A 158 -1.94 7.05 1.67
N ARG A 159 -1.60 6.85 0.38
CA ARG A 159 -0.60 7.67 -0.33
C ARG A 159 -1.17 8.95 -0.91
N VAL A 160 -2.46 8.98 -1.27
CA VAL A 160 -3.11 10.14 -1.89
C VAL A 160 -4.25 10.64 -0.99
N PRO A 161 -3.94 11.43 0.06
CA PRO A 161 -4.85 11.67 1.18
C PRO A 161 -6.10 12.49 0.84
N LYS A 162 -6.11 13.20 -0.30
CA LYS A 162 -7.22 14.07 -0.74
C LYS A 162 -8.24 13.38 -1.65
N VAL A 163 -7.90 12.23 -2.22
CA VAL A 163 -8.75 11.52 -3.20
C VAL A 163 -9.98 10.94 -2.52
N GLN A 164 -11.17 11.45 -2.84
CA GLN A 164 -12.47 10.99 -2.34
C GLN A 164 -13.08 9.88 -3.20
N MET A 165 -12.74 9.81 -4.49
CA MET A 165 -13.17 8.75 -5.39
C MET A 165 -11.99 8.10 -6.08
N LEU A 166 -11.84 6.79 -5.89
CA LEU A 166 -10.74 6.00 -6.44
C LEU A 166 -11.29 4.89 -7.32
N ASN A 167 -10.90 4.87 -8.59
CA ASN A 167 -11.37 3.90 -9.60
C ASN A 167 -12.91 3.80 -9.65
N ARG A 168 -13.59 4.94 -9.58
CA ARG A 168 -15.08 5.07 -9.58
C ARG A 168 -15.77 4.47 -8.35
N GLN A 169 -15.02 4.24 -7.28
CA GLN A 169 -15.56 3.84 -5.98
C GLN A 169 -15.24 4.93 -4.96
N GLU A 170 -16.25 5.33 -4.20
CA GLU A 170 -16.09 6.30 -3.11
C GLU A 170 -15.13 5.72 -2.06
N VAL A 171 -14.34 6.60 -1.45
CA VAL A 171 -13.45 6.25 -0.34
C VAL A 171 -14.14 6.67 0.95
N GLU A 172 -14.71 5.70 1.65
CA GLU A 172 -15.40 5.95 2.91
C GLU A 172 -14.43 6.39 4.01
N ARG A 173 -14.95 7.11 5.01
CA ARG A 173 -14.13 7.61 6.13
C ARG A 173 -13.47 6.49 6.92
N ASP A 174 -14.21 5.43 7.20
CA ASP A 174 -13.71 4.26 7.95
C ASP A 174 -12.73 3.44 7.11
N GLU A 175 -12.99 3.30 5.80
CA GLU A 175 -12.02 2.70 4.86
C GLU A 175 -10.70 3.46 4.86
N ARG A 176 -10.75 4.80 4.76
CA ARG A 176 -9.56 5.64 4.80
C ARG A 176 -8.81 5.48 6.11
N ARG A 177 -9.51 5.58 7.24
CA ARG A 177 -8.90 5.41 8.55
C ARG A 177 -8.22 4.04 8.67
N GLY A 178 -8.87 2.97 8.23
CA GLY A 178 -8.31 1.62 8.20
C GLY A 178 -7.05 1.54 7.32
N ALA A 179 -7.11 2.05 6.09
CA ALA A 179 -5.99 2.07 5.16
C ALA A 179 -4.78 2.85 5.72
N GLU A 180 -5.00 4.00 6.33
CA GLU A 180 -3.96 4.83 6.96
C GLU A 180 -3.30 4.09 8.15
N LEU A 181 -4.08 3.44 9.02
CA LEU A 181 -3.55 2.64 10.13
C LEU A 181 -2.78 1.41 9.65
N ASP A 182 -3.31 0.69 8.65
CA ASP A 182 -2.63 -0.46 8.05
C ASP A 182 -1.31 -0.06 7.40
N PHE A 183 -1.27 1.11 6.76
CA PHE A 183 -0.05 1.70 6.19
C PHE A 183 1.00 1.98 7.27
N LEU A 184 0.61 2.61 8.38
CA LEU A 184 1.49 2.85 9.53
C LEU A 184 2.04 1.54 10.11
N LYS A 185 1.19 0.54 10.30
CA LYS A 185 1.60 -0.78 10.81
C LYS A 185 2.57 -1.49 9.87
N ARG A 186 2.31 -1.43 8.56
CA ARG A 186 3.11 -2.08 7.51
C ARG A 186 4.52 -1.51 7.44
N TYR A 187 4.65 -0.18 7.48
CA TYR A 187 5.94 0.49 7.30
C TYR A 187 6.60 0.95 8.61
N GLY A 188 5.94 0.79 9.76
CA GLY A 188 6.45 1.22 11.07
C GLY A 188 7.77 0.59 11.48
N LYS A 189 8.02 -0.69 11.14
CA LYS A 189 9.33 -1.31 11.37
C LYS A 189 10.44 -0.65 10.55
N ALA A 190 10.19 -0.43 9.26
CA ALA A 190 11.15 0.20 8.37
C ALA A 190 11.45 1.64 8.80
N TRP A 191 10.42 2.37 9.25
CA TRP A 191 10.55 3.69 9.84
C TRP A 191 11.42 3.68 11.12
N ALA A 192 11.13 2.79 12.06
CA ALA A 192 11.88 2.69 13.32
C ALA A 192 13.36 2.27 13.11
N ILE A 193 13.64 1.46 12.08
CA ILE A 193 15.01 1.15 11.67
C ILE A 193 15.67 2.39 11.07
N ALA A 194 15.01 3.06 10.14
CA ALA A 194 15.52 4.26 9.49
C ALA A 194 15.84 5.39 10.48
N GLU A 195 15.02 5.58 11.53
CA GLU A 195 15.29 6.55 12.59
C GLU A 195 16.56 6.23 13.40
N LYS A 196 16.85 4.95 13.65
CA LYS A 196 18.03 4.52 14.42
C LYS A 196 19.31 4.49 13.58
N SER A 197 19.18 4.29 12.27
CA SER A 197 20.30 4.14 11.33
C SER A 197 20.90 5.46 10.83
N GLY A 198 20.37 6.61 11.26
CA GLY A 198 20.93 7.93 10.99
C GLY A 198 20.17 8.74 9.94
N GLU A 199 20.65 9.96 9.68
CA GLU A 199 19.93 11.00 8.93
C GLU A 199 19.70 10.65 7.46
N GLU A 200 20.67 9.96 6.82
CA GLU A 200 20.55 9.52 5.42
C GLU A 200 19.46 8.45 5.23
N SER A 201 19.39 7.47 6.15
CA SER A 201 18.34 6.43 6.12
C SER A 201 16.95 7.03 6.36
N LYS A 202 16.86 8.02 7.25
CA LYS A 202 15.64 8.77 7.50
C LYS A 202 15.17 9.53 6.26
N ALA A 203 16.05 10.27 5.59
CA ALA A 203 15.72 11.00 4.37
C ALA A 203 15.28 10.06 3.23
N ALA A 204 15.92 8.90 3.09
CA ALA A 204 15.53 7.89 2.11
C ALA A 204 14.12 7.34 2.39
N PHE A 205 13.80 7.08 3.66
CA PHE A 205 12.46 6.63 4.06
C PHE A 205 11.39 7.71 3.79
N GLU A 206 11.66 8.97 4.16
CA GLU A 206 10.74 10.09 3.92
C GLU A 206 10.46 10.30 2.43
N LYS A 207 11.46 10.11 1.57
CA LYS A 207 11.29 10.16 0.12
C LYS A 207 10.38 9.03 -0.40
N GLN A 208 10.49 7.83 0.16
CA GLN A 208 9.69 6.68 -0.24
C GLN A 208 8.25 6.71 0.31
N PHE A 209 8.06 7.30 1.49
CA PHE A 209 6.79 7.36 2.20
C PHE A 209 6.52 8.79 2.72
N PRO A 210 6.29 9.78 1.84
CA PRO A 210 6.18 11.18 2.23
C PRO A 210 4.95 11.46 3.12
N SER A 211 3.89 10.66 3.02
CA SER A 211 2.71 10.77 3.89
C SER A 211 2.93 10.19 5.29
N PHE A 212 3.99 9.39 5.52
CA PHE A 212 4.12 8.62 6.75
C PHE A 212 4.20 9.50 8.00
N LYS A 213 5.00 10.58 7.95
CA LYS A 213 5.13 11.53 9.07
C LYS A 213 3.80 12.19 9.40
N LEU A 214 3.07 12.65 8.37
CA LEU A 214 1.74 13.25 8.54
C LEU A 214 0.73 12.25 9.15
N LEU A 215 0.83 10.97 8.77
CA LEU A 215 -0.01 9.92 9.33
C LEU A 215 0.35 9.61 10.79
N CYS A 216 1.64 9.63 11.17
CA CYS A 216 2.05 9.55 12.57
C CYS A 216 1.50 10.71 13.39
N ASP A 217 1.55 11.94 12.87
CA ASP A 217 1.00 13.12 13.54
C ASP A 217 -0.52 13.00 13.74
N LYS A 218 -1.22 12.33 12.82
CA LYS A 218 -2.68 12.14 12.84
C LYS A 218 -3.16 11.01 13.74
N HIS A 219 -2.47 9.86 13.73
CA HIS A 219 -2.93 8.62 14.40
C HIS A 219 -2.04 8.17 15.56
N GLY A 220 -0.87 8.80 15.74
CA GLY A 220 0.17 8.34 16.66
C GLY A 220 1.24 7.50 15.95
N ALA A 221 2.44 7.48 16.53
CA ALA A 221 3.54 6.66 16.04
C ALA A 221 3.24 5.16 16.31
N PRO A 222 3.53 4.25 15.37
CA PRO A 222 3.23 2.83 15.53
C PRO A 222 4.07 2.23 16.66
N GLU A 223 3.41 1.56 17.61
CA GLU A 223 4.11 0.88 18.71
C GLU A 223 4.81 -0.40 18.24
N SER A 224 5.89 -0.78 18.91
CA SER A 224 6.70 -1.97 18.55
C SER A 224 5.88 -3.28 18.51
N GLY A 225 4.76 -3.35 19.24
CA GLY A 225 3.86 -4.50 19.23
C GLY A 225 2.95 -4.59 18.00
N GLU A 226 2.55 -3.45 17.43
CA GLU A 226 1.53 -3.34 16.37
C GLU A 226 2.08 -3.62 14.97
N THR A 227 3.41 -3.52 14.81
CA THR A 227 4.11 -3.74 13.54
C THR A 227 4.51 -5.21 13.32
N LYS A 228 4.18 -6.09 14.28
CA LYS A 228 4.37 -7.54 14.10
C LYS A 228 3.48 -8.00 12.96
N SER A 229 4.10 -8.47 11.87
CA SER A 229 3.37 -9.05 10.74
C SER A 229 2.56 -10.23 11.25
N VAL A 230 1.24 -10.25 10.99
CA VAL A 230 0.43 -11.45 11.16
C VAL A 230 1.00 -12.49 10.20
N ILE A 231 1.74 -13.45 10.73
CA ILE A 231 2.48 -14.43 9.94
C ILE A 231 1.46 -15.29 9.16
N ARG A 232 1.38 -15.08 7.84
CA ARG A 232 0.41 -15.75 6.96
C ARG A 232 0.89 -17.15 6.52
N ALA A 233 2.19 -17.42 6.58
CA ALA A 233 2.79 -18.69 6.19
C ALA A 233 2.86 -19.68 7.38
N LEU A 234 2.19 -20.83 7.23
CA LEU A 234 2.09 -21.89 8.25
C LEU A 234 3.46 -22.44 8.70
N LYS A 235 4.49 -22.35 7.87
CA LYS A 235 5.88 -22.76 8.17
C LYS A 235 6.68 -21.73 8.98
N GLU A 236 6.35 -20.44 8.85
CA GLU A 236 7.06 -19.34 9.51
C GLU A 236 6.44 -18.98 10.87
N GLY A 237 5.21 -19.44 11.14
CA GLY A 237 4.50 -19.24 12.41
C GLY A 237 4.60 -20.40 13.41
N LEU A 238 5.56 -21.31 13.23
CA LEU A 238 5.78 -22.44 14.14
C LEU A 238 6.77 -22.06 15.24
N LEU A 239 6.34 -22.17 16.49
CA LEU A 239 7.16 -22.07 17.68
C LEU A 239 7.81 -23.43 17.97
N GLU A 240 9.12 -23.47 18.12
CA GLU A 240 9.81 -24.63 18.69
C GLU A 240 9.76 -24.53 20.22
N LEU A 241 9.00 -25.42 20.84
CA LEU A 241 8.76 -25.43 22.28
C LEU A 241 9.22 -26.76 22.89
N THR A 242 9.74 -26.68 24.11
CA THR A 242 10.08 -27.86 24.92
C THR A 242 8.93 -28.16 25.87
N MET A 243 8.22 -29.25 25.62
CA MET A 243 7.06 -29.66 26.43
C MET A 243 7.50 -30.63 27.52
N PHE A 244 6.98 -30.43 28.74
CA PHE A 244 7.16 -31.28 29.91
C PHE A 244 5.81 -31.78 30.42
N CYS A 245 5.82 -32.90 31.14
CA CYS A 245 4.63 -33.47 31.77
C CYS A 245 4.88 -33.73 33.26
N GLU A 246 3.95 -33.28 34.10
CA GLU A 246 4.00 -33.44 35.55
C GLU A 246 2.65 -34.01 36.06
N PRO A 247 2.63 -35.10 36.84
CA PRO A 247 3.78 -35.95 37.22
C PRO A 247 4.34 -36.72 36.02
N VAL A 248 5.63 -37.06 36.11
CA VAL A 248 6.35 -37.79 35.05
C VAL A 248 5.61 -39.09 34.72
N PRO A 249 5.17 -39.29 33.47
CA PRO A 249 4.37 -40.46 33.12
C PRO A 249 5.18 -41.76 33.26
N VAL A 250 4.56 -42.80 33.85
CA VAL A 250 5.16 -44.14 34.00
C VAL A 250 5.46 -44.79 32.64
N SER A 251 4.68 -44.43 31.62
CA SER A 251 4.84 -44.88 30.24
C SER A 251 4.72 -43.70 29.28
N GLY A 252 5.83 -43.02 29.03
CA GLY A 252 5.89 -41.90 28.08
C GLY A 252 7.21 -41.15 28.17
N PRO A 253 7.55 -40.34 27.14
CA PRO A 253 8.67 -39.41 27.24
C PRO A 253 8.36 -38.30 28.26
N ASN A 254 9.33 -37.94 29.10
CA ASN A 254 9.20 -36.85 30.07
C ASN A 254 9.30 -35.46 29.40
N GLU A 255 10.08 -35.38 28.33
CA GLU A 255 10.38 -34.15 27.60
C GLU A 255 10.22 -34.39 26.10
N ILE A 256 9.53 -33.47 25.41
CA ILE A 256 9.34 -33.52 23.96
C ILE A 256 9.53 -32.13 23.38
N VAL A 257 10.48 -31.99 22.44
CA VAL A 257 10.60 -30.79 21.63
C VAL A 257 9.65 -30.89 20.43
N LYS A 258 8.77 -29.89 20.27
CA LYS A 258 7.80 -29.88 19.18
C LYS A 258 7.65 -28.49 18.56
N ARG A 259 7.52 -28.48 17.22
CA ARG A 259 7.14 -27.30 16.45
C ARG A 259 5.62 -27.16 16.41
N ILE A 260 5.08 -26.13 17.05
CA ILE A 260 3.65 -25.90 17.25
C ILE A 260 3.27 -24.53 16.66
N PRO A 261 2.15 -24.40 15.92
CA PRO A 261 1.73 -23.10 15.42
C PRO A 261 1.42 -22.11 16.55
N ALA A 262 1.93 -20.88 16.46
CA ALA A 262 1.64 -19.81 17.44
C ALA A 262 0.14 -19.48 17.57
N ARG A 263 -0.63 -19.74 16.51
CA ARG A 263 -2.09 -19.58 16.45
C ARG A 263 -2.88 -20.78 16.99
N MET A 264 -2.21 -21.84 17.46
CA MET A 264 -2.91 -22.97 18.08
C MET A 264 -3.61 -22.46 19.35
N THR A 265 -4.87 -22.84 19.57
CA THR A 265 -5.55 -22.48 20.82
C THR A 265 -5.09 -23.37 21.97
N VAL A 266 -5.22 -22.88 23.20
CA VAL A 266 -4.90 -23.66 24.41
C VAL A 266 -5.64 -25.00 24.45
N ASN A 267 -6.90 -25.06 24.02
CA ASN A 267 -7.65 -26.33 23.94
C ASN A 267 -7.04 -27.35 22.96
N HIS A 268 -6.62 -26.90 21.77
CA HIS A 268 -5.96 -27.78 20.80
C HIS A 268 -4.59 -28.23 21.32
N LEU A 269 -3.88 -27.34 22.01
CA LEU A 269 -2.62 -27.67 22.67
C LEU A 269 -2.82 -28.71 23.78
N ARG A 270 -3.87 -28.61 24.59
CA ARG A 270 -4.21 -29.58 25.64
C ARG A 270 -4.48 -30.96 25.05
N THR A 271 -5.23 -31.00 23.95
CA THR A 271 -5.49 -32.24 23.20
C THR A 271 -4.19 -32.83 22.64
N LEU A 272 -3.29 -31.99 22.14
CA LEU A 272 -1.96 -32.41 21.67
C LEU A 272 -1.10 -32.97 22.80
N ALA A 273 -1.03 -32.28 23.94
CA ALA A 273 -0.29 -32.72 25.13
C ALA A 273 -0.77 -34.08 25.62
N ARG A 274 -2.10 -34.29 25.68
CA ARG A 274 -2.70 -35.58 26.05
C ARG A 274 -2.20 -36.72 25.15
N ARG A 275 -2.19 -36.50 23.83
CA ARG A 275 -1.72 -37.50 22.86
C ARG A 275 -0.21 -37.74 22.95
N LEU A 276 0.58 -36.68 23.14
CA LEU A 276 2.04 -36.76 23.18
C LEU A 276 2.56 -37.46 24.44
N PHE A 277 2.00 -37.13 25.60
CA PHE A 277 2.39 -37.69 26.89
C PHE A 277 1.58 -38.91 27.31
N ARG A 278 0.64 -39.36 26.47
CA ARG A 278 -0.25 -40.51 26.73
C ARG A 278 -1.04 -40.37 28.05
N ILE A 279 -1.47 -39.15 28.34
CA ILE A 279 -2.27 -38.85 29.54
C ILE A 279 -3.67 -39.47 29.38
N PRO A 280 -4.24 -40.11 30.42
CA PRO A 280 -5.59 -40.67 30.37
C PRO A 280 -6.65 -39.64 29.94
N MET A 281 -7.69 -40.09 29.23
CA MET A 281 -8.79 -39.22 28.79
C MET A 281 -9.60 -38.64 29.96
N THR A 282 -9.61 -39.34 31.10
CA THR A 282 -10.28 -38.93 32.34
C THR A 282 -9.47 -37.93 33.16
N ALA A 283 -8.19 -37.72 32.85
CA ALA A 283 -7.35 -36.79 33.58
C ALA A 283 -7.57 -35.33 33.14
N THR A 284 -7.59 -34.44 34.12
CA THR A 284 -7.54 -32.99 33.92
C THR A 284 -6.13 -32.57 33.57
N ILE A 285 -5.97 -31.56 32.71
CA ILE A 285 -4.67 -31.06 32.28
C ILE A 285 -4.66 -29.53 32.37
N ASP A 286 -3.80 -29.00 33.24
CA ASP A 286 -3.46 -27.60 33.36
C ASP A 286 -2.17 -27.32 32.61
N LEU A 287 -2.16 -26.26 31.80
CA LEU A 287 -1.02 -25.90 30.97
C LEU A 287 -0.38 -24.62 31.51
N PHE A 288 0.95 -24.62 31.62
CA PHE A 288 1.74 -23.49 32.03
C PHE A 288 2.85 -23.24 31.02
N THR A 289 3.28 -21.99 30.89
CA THR A 289 4.48 -21.63 30.13
C THR A 289 5.53 -21.03 31.06
N SER A 290 6.79 -21.38 30.85
CA SER A 290 7.95 -20.84 31.57
C SER A 290 9.06 -20.55 30.55
N GLY A 291 9.63 -19.35 30.61
CA GLY A 291 10.66 -18.92 29.67
C GLY A 291 11.78 -18.16 30.39
N ALA A 292 13.01 -18.32 29.92
CA ALA A 292 14.16 -17.60 30.45
C ALA A 292 14.07 -16.13 30.02
N ARG A 293 13.63 -15.25 30.91
CA ARG A 293 13.60 -13.79 30.70
C ARG A 293 14.80 -13.16 31.41
N PRO A 294 15.52 -12.20 30.79
CA PRO A 294 16.63 -11.53 31.44
C PRO A 294 16.19 -10.87 32.75
N GLY A 295 16.75 -11.31 33.88
CA GLY A 295 16.54 -10.68 35.20
C GLY A 295 15.31 -11.14 35.99
N VAL A 296 14.63 -12.21 35.60
CA VAL A 296 13.49 -12.78 36.36
C VAL A 296 13.65 -14.29 36.47
N ASP A 297 13.66 -14.82 37.69
CA ASP A 297 13.59 -16.27 37.94
C ASP A 297 12.34 -16.86 37.28
N GLU A 298 12.42 -18.11 36.80
CA GLU A 298 11.40 -18.82 36.00
C GLU A 298 9.95 -18.65 36.54
N ILE A 299 9.23 -17.62 36.09
CA ILE A 299 7.81 -17.42 36.41
C ILE A 299 6.98 -18.31 35.48
N GLU A 300 6.21 -19.20 36.09
CA GLU A 300 5.18 -19.96 35.40
C GLU A 300 3.94 -19.10 35.17
N ILE A 301 3.51 -19.02 33.91
CA ILE A 301 2.29 -18.31 33.51
C ILE A 301 1.23 -19.36 33.15
N PRO A 302 0.08 -19.40 33.84
CA PRO A 302 -1.00 -20.31 33.51
C PRO A 302 -1.64 -19.95 32.17
N LEU A 303 -1.94 -20.96 31.36
CA LEU A 303 -2.72 -20.86 30.13
C LEU A 303 -4.20 -21.06 30.46
N ASP A 304 -4.80 -20.06 31.10
CA ASP A 304 -6.11 -20.08 31.73
C ASP A 304 -7.32 -19.98 30.78
N SER A 305 -7.08 -19.74 29.49
CA SER A 305 -8.13 -19.46 28.51
C SER A 305 -8.05 -20.36 27.28
N ASP A 306 -8.92 -21.38 27.23
CA ASP A 306 -8.98 -22.41 26.20
C ASP A 306 -9.15 -21.93 24.75
N THR A 307 -9.82 -20.79 24.60
CA THR A 307 -10.12 -20.16 23.30
C THR A 307 -9.02 -19.23 22.82
N ARG A 308 -8.05 -18.85 23.68
CA ARG A 308 -6.96 -17.96 23.30
C ARG A 308 -5.85 -18.73 22.60
N GLU A 309 -5.18 -18.05 21.69
CA GLU A 309 -4.03 -18.57 20.95
C GLU A 309 -2.74 -18.45 21.77
N LEU A 310 -1.74 -19.29 21.50
CA LEU A 310 -0.44 -19.25 22.20
C LEU A 310 0.25 -17.88 22.09
N GLY A 311 0.08 -17.19 20.96
CA GLY A 311 0.61 -15.84 20.76
C GLY A 311 0.08 -14.80 21.76
N PHE A 312 -1.13 -15.01 22.32
CA PHE A 312 -1.69 -14.11 23.34
C PHE A 312 -0.86 -14.11 24.62
N PHE A 313 -0.30 -15.28 24.99
CA PHE A 313 0.47 -15.45 26.22
C PHE A 313 1.95 -15.06 26.07
N GLY A 314 2.33 -14.50 24.91
CA GLY A 314 3.68 -14.02 24.65
C GLY A 314 4.74 -15.13 24.56
N ILE A 315 4.33 -16.35 24.23
CA ILE A 315 5.22 -17.51 24.08
C ILE A 315 6.14 -17.31 22.86
N ILE A 316 7.43 -17.57 23.03
CA ILE A 316 8.47 -17.46 21.99
C ILE A 316 9.22 -18.78 21.76
N ASN A 317 10.09 -18.82 20.75
CA ASN A 317 10.93 -19.99 20.47
C ASN A 317 11.87 -20.29 21.64
N GLY A 318 11.95 -21.56 22.04
CA GLY A 318 12.77 -22.03 23.15
C GLY A 318 12.10 -21.98 24.52
N ASP A 319 10.86 -21.47 24.62
CA ASP A 319 10.10 -21.50 25.86
C ASP A 319 9.70 -22.94 26.25
N ARG A 320 9.56 -23.15 27.55
CA ARG A 320 9.10 -24.40 28.15
C ARG A 320 7.60 -24.37 28.35
N LEU A 321 6.95 -25.47 28.01
CA LEU A 321 5.52 -25.67 28.22
C LEU A 321 5.30 -26.85 29.14
N ILE A 322 4.65 -26.64 30.28
CA ILE A 322 4.46 -27.65 31.32
C ILE A 322 2.99 -28.07 31.30
N ALA A 323 2.76 -29.37 31.10
CA ALA A 323 1.44 -29.98 31.22
C ALA A 323 1.33 -30.67 32.58
N ARG A 324 0.64 -30.04 33.53
CA ARG A 324 0.30 -30.63 34.82
C ARG A 324 -1.00 -31.39 34.70
N TRP A 325 -1.01 -32.66 35.05
CA TRP A 325 -2.23 -33.46 35.04
C TRP A 325 -2.46 -34.12 36.39
N SER A 326 -3.73 -34.27 36.72
CA SER A 326 -4.18 -35.03 37.89
C SER A 326 -5.20 -36.06 37.44
N GLY A 327 -5.13 -37.26 38.02
CA GLY A 327 -6.24 -38.20 37.94
C GLY A 327 -7.42 -37.67 38.73
N GLU A 328 -8.64 -38.04 38.33
CA GLU A 328 -9.75 -38.11 39.28
C GLU A 328 -9.49 -39.18 40.34
#